data_AF-A0A962KCZ0-F1
#
_entry.id   AF-A0A962KCZ0-F1
#
_cell.length_a   1.000
_cell.length_b   1.000
_cell.length_c   1.000
_cell.angle_alpha   90.00
_cell.angle_beta   90.00
_cell.angle_gamma   90.00
#
_symmetry.space_group_name_H-M   'P 1'
#
loop_
_entity.id
_entity.type
_entity.pdbx_description
1 polymer ?
#
loop_
_entity_poly.entity_id
_entity_poly.type
_entity_poly.pdbx_seq_one_letter_code
_entity_poly.pdbx_strand_id
1 'polypeptide(L)'
;MSNVNRQKTLALAAIFQAAALADSLARRGTADPQAMKTLLESIVVFDTDNPEAIYGTVHQLSIGLRSLENCLTVGGFNDNEHYAHQLEYALGVIQLESQLSKSDKLLNTLRARLEQTQKQLVHVDNDICHQTIINNFAGAYV
;
A
#
# COMPACT_ATOMS: atom_id res chain seq x y z
N MET A 1 -10.26 -17.92 15.14
CA MET A 1 -10.17 -17.46 13.74
C MET A 1 -8.80 -17.84 13.22
N SER A 2 -8.71 -18.56 12.10
CA SER A 2 -7.42 -19.07 11.57
C SER A 2 -6.46 -17.92 11.28
N ASN A 3 -5.17 -18.12 11.58
CA ASN A 3 -4.12 -17.11 11.37
C ASN A 3 -4.12 -16.57 9.93
N VAL A 4 -4.46 -17.44 8.97
CA VAL A 4 -4.65 -17.12 7.54
C VAL A 4 -5.70 -16.03 7.29
N ASN A 5 -6.85 -16.07 7.97
CA ASN A 5 -7.88 -15.06 7.76
C ASN A 5 -7.41 -13.69 8.26
N ARG A 6 -6.71 -13.66 9.40
CA ARG A 6 -6.14 -12.43 9.95
C ARG A 6 -5.08 -11.83 9.02
N GLN A 7 -4.19 -12.67 8.49
CA GLN A 7 -3.18 -12.25 7.52
C GLN A 7 -3.81 -11.66 6.25
N LYS A 8 -4.84 -12.31 5.70
CA LYS A 8 -5.58 -11.80 4.54
C LYS A 8 -6.27 -10.47 4.83
N THR A 9 -6.86 -10.30 6.01
CA THR A 9 -7.48 -9.03 6.42
C THR A 9 -6.44 -7.92 6.52
N LEU A 10 -5.24 -8.18 7.06
CA LEU A 10 -4.18 -7.18 7.14
C LEU A 10 -3.68 -6.76 5.75
N ALA A 11 -3.43 -7.73 4.86
CA ALA A 11 -3.03 -7.45 3.49
C ALA A 11 -4.08 -6.62 2.75
N LEU A 12 -5.37 -7.00 2.89
CA LEU A 12 -6.46 -6.25 2.28
C LEU A 12 -6.58 -4.84 2.87
N ALA A 13 -6.44 -4.69 4.19
CA ALA A 13 -6.44 -3.38 4.83
C ALA A 13 -5.32 -2.48 4.31
N ALA A 14 -4.12 -3.01 4.04
CA ALA A 14 -3.03 -2.24 3.45
C ALA A 14 -3.38 -1.70 2.04
N ILE A 15 -4.05 -2.51 1.20
CA ILE A 15 -4.53 -2.08 -0.12
C ILE A 15 -5.54 -0.94 0.03
N PHE A 16 -6.51 -1.07 0.93
CA PHE A 16 -7.49 -0.03 1.19
C PHE A 16 -6.87 1.24 1.81
N GLN A 17 -5.82 1.09 2.62
CA GLN A 17 -5.05 2.22 3.13
C GLN A 17 -4.35 2.97 1.99
N ALA A 18 -3.72 2.24 1.06
CA ALA A 18 -3.09 2.85 -0.12
C ALA A 18 -4.12 3.62 -0.97
N ALA A 19 -5.28 3.02 -1.22
CA ALA A 19 -6.38 3.64 -1.95
C ALA A 19 -6.90 4.92 -1.24
N ALA A 20 -7.11 4.86 0.09
CA ALA A 20 -7.57 6.01 0.86
C ALA A 20 -6.56 7.17 0.88
N LEU A 21 -5.26 6.87 0.92
CA LEU A 21 -4.21 7.89 0.86
C LEU A 21 -4.09 8.50 -0.54
N ALA A 22 -4.14 7.69 -1.60
CA ALA A 22 -4.14 8.17 -2.99
C ALA A 22 -5.34 9.11 -3.25
N ASP A 23 -6.51 8.72 -2.79
CA ASP A 23 -7.73 9.51 -2.86
C ASP A 23 -7.64 10.83 -2.06
N SER A 24 -7.05 10.79 -0.86
CA SER A 24 -6.81 11.99 -0.04
C SER A 24 -5.80 12.93 -0.71
N LEU A 25 -4.74 12.41 -1.30
CA LEU A 25 -3.77 13.19 -2.08
C LEU A 25 -4.42 13.84 -3.29
N ALA A 26 -5.24 13.11 -4.05
CA ALA A 26 -5.91 13.63 -5.25
C ALA A 26 -6.88 14.78 -4.93
N ARG A 27 -7.61 14.71 -3.80
CA ARG A 27 -8.63 15.70 -3.45
C ARG A 27 -8.16 16.83 -2.56
N ARG A 28 -7.33 16.52 -1.56
CA ARG A 28 -6.90 17.47 -0.51
C ARG A 28 -5.44 17.88 -0.66
N GLY A 29 -4.67 17.25 -1.54
CA GLY A 29 -3.23 17.46 -1.67
C GLY A 29 -2.41 17.00 -0.47
N THR A 30 -3.04 16.31 0.50
CA THR A 30 -2.41 15.89 1.75
C THR A 30 -2.89 14.50 2.15
N ALA A 31 -2.03 13.74 2.82
CA ALA A 31 -2.31 12.41 3.32
C ALA A 31 -1.66 12.24 4.70
N ASP A 32 -2.15 11.27 5.48
CA ASP A 32 -1.61 10.97 6.80
C ASP A 32 -0.15 10.51 6.67
N PRO A 33 0.84 11.24 7.26
CA PRO A 33 2.25 10.93 7.08
C PRO A 33 2.65 9.59 7.70
N GLN A 34 2.01 9.16 8.78
CA GLN A 34 2.33 7.90 9.45
C GLN A 34 1.80 6.70 8.67
N ALA A 35 0.58 6.82 8.15
CA ALA A 35 -0.02 5.81 7.28
C ALA A 35 0.77 5.68 5.97
N MET A 36 1.20 6.81 5.39
CA MET A 36 2.04 6.82 4.20
C MET A 36 3.41 6.19 4.47
N LYS A 37 4.07 6.59 5.57
CA LYS A 37 5.36 6.00 5.99
C LYS A 37 5.27 4.48 6.13
N THR A 38 4.23 3.98 6.81
CA THR A 38 4.02 2.53 6.99
C THR A 38 3.94 1.79 5.64
N LEU A 39 3.20 2.36 4.67
CA LEU A 39 3.10 1.73 3.35
C LEU A 39 4.41 1.82 2.57
N LEU A 40 5.13 2.93 2.64
CA LEU A 40 6.42 3.07 1.95
C LEU A 40 7.48 2.13 2.54
N GLU A 41 7.51 1.97 3.87
CA GLU A 41 8.38 0.99 4.54
C GLU A 41 8.07 -0.43 4.08
N SER A 42 6.79 -0.76 3.88
CA SER A 42 6.38 -2.09 3.41
C SER A 42 6.94 -2.47 2.04
N ILE A 43 7.27 -1.49 1.17
CA ILE A 43 7.79 -1.74 -0.19
C ILE A 43 9.22 -2.30 -0.16
N VAL A 44 10.00 -1.95 0.86
CA VAL A 44 11.42 -2.34 0.99
C VAL A 44 11.63 -3.55 1.92
N VAL A 45 10.55 -4.16 2.40
CA VAL A 45 10.59 -5.41 3.15
C VAL A 45 10.48 -6.56 2.16
N PHE A 46 11.57 -7.31 1.99
CA PHE A 46 11.63 -8.48 1.11
C PHE A 46 11.62 -9.79 1.92
N ASP A 47 11.25 -10.88 1.25
CA ASP A 47 11.42 -12.26 1.73
C ASP A 47 10.76 -12.54 3.10
N THR A 48 9.55 -12.02 3.32
CA THR A 48 8.75 -12.32 4.50
C THR A 48 7.31 -12.68 4.13
N ASP A 49 6.80 -13.74 4.74
CA ASP A 49 5.41 -14.18 4.61
C ASP A 49 4.53 -13.69 5.78
N ASN A 50 5.08 -12.87 6.68
CA ASN A 50 4.35 -12.35 7.83
C ASN A 50 3.89 -10.91 7.58
N PRO A 51 2.57 -10.65 7.40
CA PRO A 51 2.04 -9.31 7.22
C PRO A 51 2.36 -8.36 8.37
N GLU A 52 2.54 -8.85 9.60
CA GLU A 52 2.95 -8.01 10.73
C GLU A 52 4.40 -7.55 10.62
N ALA A 53 5.27 -8.33 9.95
CA ALA A 53 6.63 -7.90 9.66
C ALA A 53 6.68 -6.88 8.51
N ILE A 54 5.68 -6.91 7.61
CA ILE A 54 5.57 -6.02 6.45
C ILE A 54 4.97 -4.67 6.83
N TYR A 55 3.84 -4.68 7.54
CA TYR A 55 3.04 -3.48 7.85
C TYR A 55 3.16 -3.03 9.31
N GLY A 56 3.88 -3.80 10.14
CA GLY A 56 4.01 -3.55 11.57
C GLY A 56 2.74 -3.94 12.34
N THR A 57 2.28 -3.02 13.18
CA THR A 57 1.14 -3.24 14.08
C THR A 57 -0.20 -2.93 13.41
N VAL A 58 -1.26 -3.58 13.88
CA VAL A 58 -2.65 -3.35 13.44
C VAL A 58 -3.05 -1.87 13.52
N HIS A 59 -2.49 -1.13 14.49
CA HIS A 59 -2.77 0.30 14.67
C HIS A 59 -2.31 1.15 13.48
N GLN A 60 -1.19 0.79 12.85
CA GLN A 60 -0.66 1.46 11.66
C GLN A 60 -1.52 1.24 10.41
N LEU A 61 -2.40 0.22 10.44
CA LEU A 61 -3.37 -0.10 9.38
C LEU A 61 -4.80 0.35 9.72
N SER A 62 -4.99 1.17 10.76
CA SER A 62 -6.32 1.58 11.24
C SER A 62 -7.15 2.30 10.18
N ILE A 63 -6.53 3.14 9.32
CA ILE A 63 -7.20 3.83 8.22
C ILE A 63 -7.72 2.81 7.20
N GLY A 64 -6.86 1.86 6.80
CA GLY A 64 -7.21 0.80 5.87
C GLY A 64 -8.32 -0.12 6.38
N LEU A 65 -8.25 -0.51 7.66
CA LEU A 65 -9.27 -1.35 8.30
C LEU A 65 -10.64 -0.66 8.34
N ARG A 66 -10.67 0.64 8.68
CA ARG A 66 -11.89 1.43 8.70
C ARG A 66 -12.46 1.63 7.29
N SER A 67 -11.59 1.90 6.30
CA SER A 67 -12.01 2.01 4.90
C SER A 67 -12.60 0.69 4.39
N LEU A 68 -11.96 -0.43 4.70
CA LEU A 68 -12.44 -1.77 4.36
C LEU A 68 -13.81 -2.07 5.00
N GLU A 69 -13.99 -1.78 6.29
CA GLU A 69 -15.26 -1.98 6.99
C GLU A 69 -16.39 -1.14 6.37
N ASN A 70 -16.12 0.13 6.06
CA ASN A 70 -17.10 1.02 5.45
C ASN A 70 -17.45 0.60 4.01
N CYS A 71 -16.50 0.07 3.25
CA CYS A 71 -16.77 -0.42 1.89
C CYS A 71 -17.57 -1.73 1.90
N LEU A 72 -17.38 -2.60 2.89
CA LEU A 72 -18.07 -3.90 2.95
C LEU A 72 -19.45 -3.83 3.62
N THR A 73 -19.75 -2.76 4.35
CA THR A 73 -21.06 -2.59 4.99
C THR A 73 -22.08 -2.00 4.01
N VAL A 74 -23.26 -2.62 3.94
CA VAL A 74 -24.36 -2.32 2.99
C VAL A 74 -24.83 -0.85 3.04
N GLY A 75 -24.55 -0.13 4.14
CA GLY A 75 -24.86 1.30 4.29
C GLY A 75 -23.79 2.28 3.77
N GLY A 76 -22.56 1.83 3.52
CA GLY A 76 -21.46 2.72 3.12
C GLY A 76 -21.50 3.17 1.66
N PHE A 77 -22.11 2.38 0.78
CA PHE A 77 -22.26 2.68 -0.64
C PHE A 77 -23.33 3.73 -0.95
N ASN A 78 -24.37 3.83 -0.13
CA ASN A 78 -25.53 4.68 -0.43
C ASN A 78 -25.36 6.14 0.03
N ASP A 79 -24.44 6.43 0.96
CA ASP A 79 -24.29 7.77 1.56
C ASP A 79 -22.95 8.47 1.27
N ASN A 80 -21.95 7.78 0.67
CA ASN A 80 -20.62 8.36 0.51
C ASN A 80 -19.91 7.90 -0.77
N GLU A 81 -19.96 8.72 -1.82
CA GLU A 81 -19.18 8.56 -3.08
C GLU A 81 -17.68 8.33 -2.83
N HIS A 82 -17.19 8.78 -1.67
CA HIS A 82 -15.79 8.63 -1.28
C HIS A 82 -15.35 7.17 -1.10
N TYR A 83 -16.22 6.31 -0.59
CA TYR A 83 -15.88 4.89 -0.42
C TYR A 83 -15.96 4.13 -1.74
N ALA A 84 -16.82 4.55 -2.67
CA ALA A 84 -16.86 4.02 -4.02
C ALA A 84 -15.53 4.26 -4.76
N HIS A 85 -15.00 5.49 -4.74
CA HIS A 85 -13.69 5.78 -5.34
C HIS A 85 -12.54 5.00 -4.69
N GLN A 86 -12.55 4.84 -3.36
CA GLN A 86 -11.53 4.03 -2.67
C GLN A 86 -11.58 2.56 -3.09
N LEU A 87 -12.78 2.01 -3.28
CA LEU A 87 -12.95 0.66 -3.80
C LEU A 87 -12.48 0.54 -5.26
N GLU A 88 -12.80 1.51 -6.11
CA GLU A 88 -12.33 1.55 -7.50
C GLU A 88 -10.81 1.58 -7.58
N TYR A 89 -10.15 2.41 -6.77
CA TYR A 89 -8.69 2.43 -6.67
C TYR A 89 -8.13 1.10 -6.17
N ALA A 90 -8.72 0.50 -5.13
CA ALA A 90 -8.29 -0.79 -4.60
C ALA A 90 -8.42 -1.91 -5.64
N LEU A 91 -9.54 -1.96 -6.38
CA LEU A 91 -9.76 -2.92 -7.47
C LEU A 91 -8.78 -2.71 -8.62
N GLY A 92 -8.51 -1.44 -8.98
CA GLY A 92 -7.50 -1.09 -9.97
C GLY A 92 -6.11 -1.60 -9.60
N VAL A 93 -5.70 -1.43 -8.34
CA VAL A 93 -4.42 -1.96 -7.83
C VAL A 93 -4.37 -3.50 -7.91
N ILE A 94 -5.43 -4.18 -7.49
CA ILE A 94 -5.52 -5.66 -7.57
C ILE A 94 -5.45 -6.14 -9.04
N GLN A 95 -6.13 -5.44 -9.94
CA GLN A 95 -6.12 -5.78 -11.36
C GLN A 95 -4.75 -5.54 -12.01
N LEU A 96 -4.04 -4.49 -11.61
CA LEU A 96 -2.66 -4.23 -12.05
C LEU A 96 -1.70 -5.30 -11.52
N GLU A 97 -1.83 -5.69 -10.25
CA GLU A 97 -1.06 -6.80 -9.67
C GLU A 97 -1.30 -8.12 -10.43
N SER A 98 -2.56 -8.43 -10.78
CA SER A 98 -2.88 -9.62 -11.56
C SER A 98 -2.31 -9.62 -12.98
N GLN A 99 -2.08 -8.45 -13.57
CA GLN A 99 -1.38 -8.32 -14.85
C GLN A 99 0.13 -8.43 -14.70
N LEU A 100 0.69 -7.80 -13.65
CA LEU A 100 2.11 -7.84 -13.34
C LEU A 100 2.57 -9.26 -12.99
N SER A 101 1.78 -10.02 -12.22
CA SER A 101 2.08 -11.40 -11.83
C SER A 101 2.14 -12.39 -13.01
N LYS A 102 1.62 -12.02 -14.19
CA LYS A 102 1.74 -12.82 -15.41
C LYS A 102 3.06 -12.60 -16.16
N SER A 103 3.85 -11.60 -15.77
CA SER A 103 5.09 -11.23 -16.45
C SER A 103 6.28 -11.30 -15.51
N ASP A 104 6.93 -12.46 -15.46
CA ASP A 104 8.14 -12.68 -14.66
C ASP A 104 9.25 -11.67 -14.98
N LYS A 105 9.35 -11.24 -16.25
CA LYS A 105 10.35 -10.26 -16.68
C LYS A 105 10.12 -8.90 -16.02
N LEU A 106 8.87 -8.43 -15.95
CA LEU A 106 8.52 -7.16 -15.32
C LEU A 106 8.69 -7.24 -13.80
N LEU A 107 8.25 -8.36 -13.18
CA LEU A 107 8.47 -8.60 -11.76
C LEU A 107 9.96 -8.57 -11.38
N ASN A 108 10.81 -9.25 -12.15
CA ASN A 108 12.26 -9.25 -11.90
C ASN A 108 12.87 -7.85 -12.06
N THR A 109 12.40 -7.09 -13.05
CA THR A 109 12.86 -5.70 -13.25
C THR A 109 12.44 -4.80 -12.09
N LEU A 110 11.20 -4.93 -11.64
CA LEU A 110 10.67 -4.19 -10.50
C LEU A 110 11.44 -4.54 -9.22
N ARG A 111 11.64 -5.83 -8.94
CA ARG A 111 12.42 -6.28 -7.78
C ARG A 111 13.84 -5.69 -7.79
N ALA A 112 14.54 -5.74 -8.92
CA ALA A 112 15.88 -5.17 -9.04
C ALA A 112 15.90 -3.65 -8.76
N ARG A 113 14.90 -2.89 -9.23
CA ARG A 113 14.76 -1.45 -8.95
C ARG A 113 14.47 -1.18 -7.47
N LEU A 114 13.62 -1.99 -6.84
CA LEU A 114 13.30 -1.84 -5.41
C LEU A 114 14.51 -2.18 -4.52
N GLU A 115 15.26 -3.25 -4.84
CA GLU A 115 16.51 -3.60 -4.15
C GLU A 115 17.57 -2.50 -4.29
N GLN A 116 17.65 -1.85 -5.46
CA GLN A 116 18.53 -0.68 -5.64
C GLN A 116 18.10 0.49 -4.75
N THR A 117 16.80 0.77 -4.68
CA THR A 117 16.23 1.82 -3.81
C THR A 117 16.51 1.54 -2.34
N GLN A 118 16.39 0.28 -1.90
CA GLN A 118 16.72 -0.13 -0.53
C GLN A 118 18.18 0.17 -0.17
N LYS A 119 19.12 -0.07 -1.10
CA LYS A 119 20.55 0.28 -0.88
C LYS A 119 20.78 1.79 -0.78
N GLN A 120 20.00 2.59 -1.50
CA GLN A 120 20.08 4.06 -1.43
C GLN A 120 19.51 4.60 -0.12
N LEU A 121 18.60 3.87 0.53
CA LEU A 121 18.02 4.26 1.82
C LEU A 121 19.09 4.51 2.90
N VAL A 122 20.16 3.71 2.87
CA VAL A 122 21.30 3.83 3.81
C VAL A 122 22.02 5.18 3.68
N HIS A 123 21.95 5.83 2.52
CA HIS A 123 22.60 7.11 2.25
C HIS A 123 21.75 8.32 2.69
N VAL A 124 20.50 8.11 3.06
CA VAL A 124 19.54 9.15 3.49
C VAL A 124 19.08 8.95 4.93
N ASP A 125 19.97 8.45 5.79
CA ASP A 125 19.70 8.18 7.22
C ASP A 125 18.47 7.25 7.45
N ASN A 126 18.20 6.35 6.51
CA ASN A 126 17.01 5.48 6.50
C ASN A 126 15.67 6.23 6.52
N ASP A 127 15.63 7.48 6.05
CA ASP A 127 14.38 8.20 5.86
C ASP A 127 13.69 7.77 4.56
N ILE A 128 12.70 6.88 4.70
CA ILE A 128 11.85 6.38 3.61
C ILE A 128 10.98 7.49 2.97
N CYS A 129 10.72 8.58 3.71
CA CYS A 129 9.93 9.71 3.24
C CYS A 129 10.78 10.77 2.54
N HIS A 130 12.10 10.54 2.39
CA HIS A 130 12.98 11.46 1.69
C HIS A 130 12.61 11.55 0.20
N GLN A 131 12.64 12.76 -0.37
CA GLN A 131 12.21 13.03 -1.75
C GLN A 131 12.89 12.13 -2.79
N THR A 132 14.19 11.85 -2.61
CA THR A 132 14.95 10.94 -3.50
C THR A 132 14.34 9.54 -3.56
N ILE A 133 13.94 8.99 -2.41
CA ILE A 133 13.36 7.65 -2.32
C ILE A 133 11.97 7.62 -2.94
N ILE A 134 11.16 8.65 -2.68
CA ILE A 134 9.84 8.81 -3.30
C ILE A 134 9.96 8.88 -4.84
N ASN A 135 10.94 9.65 -5.35
CA ASN A 135 11.19 9.74 -6.79
C ASN A 135 11.61 8.39 -7.39
N ASN A 136 12.41 7.60 -6.67
CA ASN A 136 12.78 6.25 -7.12
C ASN A 136 11.57 5.31 -7.16
N PHE A 137 10.68 5.36 -6.16
CA PHE A 137 9.45 4.58 -6.18
C PHE A 137 8.54 5.00 -7.34
N ALA A 138 8.39 6.30 -7.59
CA ALA A 138 7.63 6.80 -8.73
C ALA A 138 8.24 6.33 -10.07
N GLY A 139 9.57 6.38 -10.20
CA GLY A 139 10.29 5.87 -11.37
C GLY A 139 10.27 4.34 -11.50
N ALA A 140 9.95 3.59 -10.44
CA ALA A 140 9.76 2.14 -10.51
C ALA A 140 8.35 1.77 -11.02
N TYR A 141 7.37 2.64 -10.81
CA TYR A 141 5.99 2.48 -11.28
C TYR A 141 5.80 2.87 -12.76
N VAL A 142 6.51 3.89 -13.23
CA VAL A 142 6.48 4.41 -14.62
C VAL A 142 7.47 3.65 -15.52
#